data_AF-A0A351P003-F1
#
_entry.id   AF-A0A351P003-F1
#
_cell.length_a   1.000
_cell.length_b   1.000
_cell.length_c   1.000
_cell.angle_alpha   90.00
_cell.angle_beta   90.00
_cell.angle_gamma   90.00
#
_symmetry.space_group_name_H-M   'P 1'
#
loop_
_entity.id
_entity.type
_entity.pdbx_description
1 polymer ?
#
loop_
_entity_poly.entity_id
_entity_poly.type
_entity_poly.pdbx_seq_one_letter_code
_entity_poly.pdbx_strand_id
1 'polypeptide(L)'
;MLVVGFLLGPKRGLLVIAIYLIAGLAGLPVFAKGGSGIDALMGSSGGFLYGFLVGGYVCGALQENGFGDSFAECLIAMTIGTVLILACGIAQLTYLYGLDKALEYGFWPFWPGAIVKIILGAAIVYFVPKERYLGHSG
;
A
#
# COMPACT_ATOMS: atom_id res chain seq x y z
N MET A 1 0.02 2.59 4.19
CA MET A 1 -1.06 1.64 3.84
C MET A 1 -0.65 0.19 4.04
N LEU A 2 0.49 -0.27 3.51
CA LEU A 2 0.93 -1.67 3.71
C LEU A 2 1.07 -2.07 5.19
N VAL A 3 1.77 -1.26 6.00
CA VAL A 3 1.90 -1.50 7.45
C VAL A 3 0.54 -1.53 8.14
N VAL A 4 -0.38 -0.62 7.79
CA VAL A 4 -1.74 -0.60 8.33
C VAL A 4 -2.51 -1.86 7.95
N GLY A 5 -2.41 -2.28 6.68
CA GLY A 5 -3.00 -3.53 6.19
C GLY A 5 -2.46 -4.74 6.94
N PHE A 6 -1.15 -4.82 7.12
CA PHE A 6 -0.49 -5.90 7.85
C PHE A 6 -0.91 -5.93 9.32
N LEU A 7 -0.79 -4.81 10.03
CA LEU A 7 -1.06 -4.74 11.48
C LEU A 7 -2.54 -4.84 11.83
N LEU A 8 -3.47 -4.62 10.91
CA LEU A 8 -4.90 -4.72 11.22
C LEU A 8 -5.55 -5.97 10.63
N GLY A 9 -4.77 -6.78 9.90
CA GLY A 9 -5.30 -7.87 9.08
C GLY A 9 -6.11 -7.37 7.87
N PRO A 10 -6.53 -8.29 6.99
CA PRO A 10 -7.12 -7.96 5.70
C PRO A 10 -8.45 -7.22 5.83
N LYS A 11 -9.31 -7.59 6.80
CA LYS A 11 -10.63 -6.98 6.96
C LYS A 11 -10.56 -5.55 7.47
N ARG A 12 -9.93 -5.33 8.63
CA ARG A 12 -9.85 -4.02 9.27
C ARG A 12 -8.89 -3.09 8.52
N GLY A 13 -7.79 -3.64 8.01
CA GLY A 13 -6.86 -2.91 7.15
C GLY A 13 -7.54 -2.36 5.89
N LEU A 14 -8.33 -3.20 5.21
CA LEU A 14 -9.10 -2.78 4.03
C LEU A 14 -10.12 -1.69 4.37
N LEU A 15 -10.81 -1.78 5.50
CA LEU A 15 -11.74 -0.74 5.95
C LEU A 15 -11.04 0.60 6.16
N VAL A 16 -9.88 0.64 6.82
CA VAL A 16 -9.14 1.88 7.03
C VAL A 16 -8.69 2.50 5.71
N ILE A 17 -8.20 1.68 4.78
CA ILE A 17 -7.76 2.15 3.47
C ILE A 17 -8.96 2.63 2.64
N ALA A 18 -10.10 1.93 2.68
CA ALA A 18 -11.33 2.35 2.01
C ALA A 18 -11.83 3.69 2.58
N ILE A 19 -11.82 3.88 3.90
CA ILE A 19 -12.16 5.17 4.53
C ILE A 19 -11.24 6.28 4.04
N TYR A 20 -9.93 6.03 3.96
CA TYR A 20 -8.97 7.00 3.40
C TYR A 20 -9.33 7.39 1.95
N LEU A 21 -9.70 6.43 1.11
CA LEU A 21 -10.09 6.71 -0.28
C LEU A 21 -11.43 7.44 -0.38
N ILE A 22 -12.42 7.05 0.42
CA ILE A 22 -13.74 7.71 0.47
C ILE A 22 -13.59 9.15 0.96
N ALA A 23 -12.76 9.38 1.98
CA ALA A 23 -12.48 10.73 2.48
C ALA A 23 -11.85 11.60 1.38
N GLY A 24 -10.87 11.08 0.65
CA GLY A 24 -10.28 11.80 -0.48
C GLY A 24 -11.28 12.05 -1.61
N LEU A 25 -12.15 11.08 -1.93
CA LEU A 25 -13.23 11.23 -2.89
C LEU A 25 -14.25 12.30 -2.49
N ALA A 26 -14.57 12.39 -1.19
CA ALA A 26 -15.45 13.41 -0.63
C ALA A 26 -14.84 14.82 -0.64
N GLY A 27 -13.62 14.99 -1.18
CA GLY A 27 -12.96 16.27 -1.37
C GLY A 27 -11.98 16.64 -0.27
N LEU A 28 -11.78 15.81 0.77
CA LEU A 28 -10.79 16.08 1.80
C LEU A 28 -9.37 15.94 1.21
N PRO A 29 -8.45 16.89 1.46
CA PRO A 29 -7.10 16.92 0.87
C PRO A 29 -6.14 15.92 1.54
N VAL A 30 -6.52 14.64 1.57
CA VAL A 30 -5.78 13.56 2.26
C VAL A 30 -4.79 12.84 1.34
N PHE A 31 -4.91 13.02 0.01
CA PHE A 31 -3.97 12.41 -0.93
C PHE A 31 -2.67 13.23 -1.01
N ALA A 32 -1.67 12.65 -1.68
CA ALA A 32 -0.35 13.28 -1.83
C ALA A 32 -0.48 14.71 -2.39
N LYS A 33 0.38 15.62 -1.90
CA LYS A 33 0.40 17.05 -2.27
C LYS A 33 -0.96 17.76 -2.04
N GLY A 34 -1.79 17.27 -1.12
CA GLY A 34 -3.10 17.85 -0.83
C GLY A 34 -4.17 17.51 -1.87
N GLY A 35 -3.97 16.47 -2.68
CA GLY A 35 -4.94 16.03 -3.68
C GLY A 35 -6.23 15.48 -3.07
N SER A 36 -7.32 15.60 -3.82
CA SER A 36 -8.65 15.08 -3.48
C SER A 36 -9.53 14.94 -4.72
N GLY A 37 -10.73 14.41 -4.56
CA GLY A 37 -11.74 14.30 -5.59
C GLY A 37 -11.51 13.16 -6.58
N ILE A 38 -12.40 13.07 -7.57
CA ILE A 38 -12.40 12.02 -8.59
C ILE A 38 -11.22 12.14 -9.55
N ASP A 39 -10.76 13.37 -9.80
CA ASP A 39 -9.62 13.63 -10.69
C ASP A 39 -8.33 12.99 -10.16
N ALA A 40 -8.16 12.88 -8.84
CA ALA A 40 -7.02 12.20 -8.24
C ALA A 40 -7.03 10.68 -8.49
N LEU A 41 -8.21 10.09 -8.66
CA LEU A 41 -8.42 8.67 -8.94
C LEU A 41 -8.40 8.35 -10.43
N MET A 42 -8.85 9.27 -11.29
CA MET A 42 -8.80 9.09 -12.74
C MET A 42 -7.46 9.56 -13.34
N GLY A 43 -6.72 10.42 -12.64
CA GLY A 43 -5.42 10.94 -13.06
C GLY A 43 -4.23 10.02 -12.79
N SER A 44 -3.04 10.59 -12.88
CA SER A 44 -1.75 9.85 -12.80
C SER A 44 -1.49 9.16 -11.46
N SER A 45 -2.15 9.57 -10.37
CA SER A 45 -2.01 8.97 -9.04
C SER A 45 -2.99 7.84 -8.76
N GLY A 46 -4.04 7.69 -9.56
CA GLY A 46 -5.16 6.79 -9.27
C GLY A 46 -4.75 5.34 -9.08
N GLY A 47 -3.88 4.85 -9.97
CA GLY A 47 -3.46 3.45 -9.99
C GLY A 47 -2.77 3.05 -8.68
N PHE A 48 -2.01 3.98 -8.10
CA PHE A 48 -1.36 3.76 -6.81
C PHE A 48 -2.35 3.78 -5.65
N LEU A 49 -3.44 4.57 -5.74
CA LEU A 49 -4.52 4.61 -4.74
C LEU A 49 -5.31 3.29 -4.74
N TYR A 50 -5.67 2.77 -5.91
CA TYR A 50 -6.27 1.43 -6.02
C TYR A 50 -5.29 0.35 -5.55
N GLY A 51 -4.01 0.51 -5.91
CA GLY A 51 -2.93 -0.34 -5.44
C GLY A 51 -2.82 -0.39 -3.92
N PHE A 52 -3.16 0.68 -3.19
CA PHE A 52 -3.19 0.65 -1.73
C PHE A 52 -4.24 -0.32 -1.18
N LEU A 53 -5.42 -0.43 -1.80
CA LEU A 53 -6.42 -1.42 -1.41
C LEU A 53 -5.89 -2.83 -1.61
N VAL A 54 -5.38 -3.12 -2.82
CA VAL A 54 -4.89 -4.45 -3.19
C VAL A 54 -3.67 -4.85 -2.34
N GLY A 55 -2.64 -4.00 -2.31
CA GLY A 55 -1.42 -4.26 -1.55
C GLY A 55 -1.68 -4.31 -0.05
N GLY A 56 -2.54 -3.44 0.49
CA GLY A 56 -2.91 -3.45 1.90
C GLY A 56 -3.67 -4.70 2.31
N TYR A 57 -4.64 -5.13 1.50
CA TYR A 57 -5.36 -6.39 1.71
C TYR A 57 -4.41 -7.59 1.69
N VAL A 58 -3.53 -7.68 0.69
CA VAL A 58 -2.56 -8.78 0.57
C VAL A 58 -1.59 -8.80 1.76
N CYS A 59 -1.07 -7.65 2.19
CA CYS A 59 -0.24 -7.60 3.40
C CYS A 59 -0.99 -8.07 4.65
N GLY A 60 -2.27 -7.70 4.80
CA GLY A 60 -3.10 -8.22 5.89
C GLY A 60 -3.32 -9.73 5.79
N ALA A 61 -3.61 -10.24 4.60
CA ALA A 61 -3.77 -11.67 4.38
C ALA A 61 -2.48 -12.44 4.67
N LEU A 62 -1.31 -11.91 4.31
CA LEU A 62 -0.02 -12.52 4.68
C LEU A 62 0.16 -12.59 6.19
N GLN A 63 -0.23 -11.55 6.93
CA GLN A 63 -0.21 -11.57 8.39
C GLN A 63 -1.10 -12.68 8.96
N GLU A 64 -2.33 -12.86 8.45
CA GLU A 64 -3.22 -13.95 8.87
C GLU A 64 -2.66 -15.35 8.53
N ASN A 65 -1.82 -15.44 7.50
CA ASN A 65 -1.11 -16.68 7.12
C ASN A 65 0.23 -16.88 7.87
N GLY A 66 0.46 -16.13 8.95
CA GLY A 66 1.62 -16.31 9.82
C GLY A 66 2.89 -15.58 9.40
N PHE A 67 2.83 -14.69 8.40
CA PHE A 67 3.98 -13.82 8.14
C PHE A 67 4.16 -12.84 9.30
N GLY A 68 5.42 -12.49 9.59
CA GLY A 68 5.80 -11.50 10.58
C GLY A 68 6.59 -12.07 11.75
N ASP A 69 6.98 -13.34 11.69
CA ASP A 69 7.81 -14.01 12.68
C ASP A 69 9.29 -13.69 12.50
N SER A 70 9.71 -13.49 11.25
CA SER A 70 11.06 -13.07 10.90
C SER A 70 11.09 -11.71 10.21
N PHE A 71 12.21 -11.00 10.34
CA PHE A 71 12.43 -9.76 9.59
C PHE A 71 12.38 -9.99 8.07
N ALA A 72 12.80 -11.18 7.61
CA ALA A 72 12.73 -11.58 6.21
C ALA A 72 11.29 -11.70 5.70
N GLU A 73 10.38 -12.32 6.45
CA GLU A 73 8.94 -12.34 6.11
C GLU A 73 8.35 -10.94 6.05
N CYS A 74 8.73 -10.07 6.99
CA CYS A 74 8.28 -8.68 7.00
C CYS A 74 8.73 -7.95 5.72
N LEU A 75 9.99 -8.14 5.30
CA LEU A 75 10.51 -7.61 4.04
C LEU A 75 9.77 -8.17 2.83
N ILE A 76 9.50 -9.48 2.79
CA ILE A 76 8.76 -10.12 1.70
C ILE A 76 7.35 -9.54 1.61
N ALA A 77 6.64 -9.44 2.73
CA ALA A 77 5.29 -8.91 2.76
C ALA A 77 5.24 -7.45 2.29
N MET A 78 6.16 -6.59 2.75
CA MET A 78 6.25 -5.20 2.31
C MET A 78 6.63 -5.08 0.83
N THR A 79 7.49 -5.98 0.33
CA THR A 79 7.89 -6.02 -1.08
C THR A 79 6.72 -6.41 -1.97
N ILE A 80 6.00 -7.49 -1.64
CA ILE A 80 4.81 -7.94 -2.39
C ILE A 80 3.78 -6.82 -2.45
N GLY A 81 3.45 -6.19 -1.32
CA GLY A 81 2.51 -5.08 -1.28
C GLY A 81 2.96 -3.90 -2.14
N THR A 82 4.26 -3.58 -2.13
CA THR A 82 4.83 -2.48 -2.93
C THR A 82 4.78 -2.79 -4.43
N VAL A 83 5.09 -4.03 -4.83
CA VAL A 83 5.00 -4.48 -6.22
C VAL A 83 3.56 -4.38 -6.73
N LEU A 84 2.58 -4.79 -5.92
CA LEU A 84 1.16 -4.67 -6.29
C LEU A 84 0.75 -3.20 -6.46
N ILE A 85 1.19 -2.31 -5.57
CA ILE A 85 0.93 -0.87 -5.69
C ILE A 85 1.54 -0.31 -6.99
N LEU A 86 2.79 -0.65 -7.28
CA LEU A 86 3.48 -0.19 -8.49
C LEU A 86 2.83 -0.76 -9.75
N ALA A 87 2.43 -2.03 -9.74
CA ALA A 87 1.76 -2.67 -10.88
C ALA A 87 0.43 -1.95 -11.21
N CYS A 88 -0.40 -1.66 -10.21
CA CYS A 88 -1.63 -0.89 -10.42
C CYS A 88 -1.36 0.55 -10.90
N GLY A 89 -0.36 1.21 -10.31
CA GLY A 89 0.09 2.54 -10.72
C GLY A 89 0.54 2.61 -12.17
N ILE A 90 1.44 1.70 -12.56
CA ILE A 90 2.00 1.60 -13.91
C ILE A 90 0.92 1.20 -14.92
N ALA A 91 0.00 0.30 -14.57
CA ALA A 91 -1.11 -0.07 -15.45
C ALA A 91 -1.96 1.15 -15.82
N GLN A 92 -2.34 1.98 -14.83
CA GLN A 92 -3.10 3.20 -15.11
C GLN A 92 -2.28 4.25 -15.87
N LEU A 93 -1.02 4.46 -15.51
CA LEU A 93 -0.14 5.38 -16.25
C LEU A 93 0.06 4.94 -17.70
N THR A 94 0.16 3.63 -17.95
CA THR A 94 0.29 3.05 -19.30
C THR A 94 -0.96 3.33 -20.11
N TYR A 95 -2.14 3.18 -19.50
CA TYR A 95 -3.41 3.51 -20.13
C TYR A 95 -3.53 5.01 -20.49
N LEU A 96 -3.02 5.91 -19.63
CA LEU A 96 -3.13 7.36 -19.84
C LEU A 96 -2.07 7.94 -20.78
N TYR A 97 -0.83 7.45 -20.72
CA TYR A 97 0.33 8.10 -21.33
C TYR A 97 1.22 7.16 -22.17
N GLY A 98 0.90 5.86 -22.22
CA GLY A 98 1.75 4.84 -22.84
C GLY A 98 2.84 4.29 -21.90
N LEU A 99 3.37 3.12 -22.26
CA LEU A 99 4.29 2.35 -21.41
C LEU A 99 5.61 3.10 -21.13
N ASP A 100 6.18 3.75 -22.16
CA ASP A 100 7.46 4.46 -22.03
C ASP A 100 7.39 5.55 -20.95
N LYS A 101 6.33 6.37 -21.01
CA LYS A 101 6.09 7.42 -20.01
C LYS A 101 5.72 6.86 -18.64
N ALA A 102 4.98 5.74 -18.60
CA ALA A 102 4.65 5.09 -17.35
C ALA A 102 5.90 4.58 -16.60
N LEU A 103 6.89 4.05 -17.32
CA LEU A 103 8.16 3.61 -16.72
C LEU A 103 9.03 4.80 -16.31
N GLU A 104 9.12 5.82 -17.16
CA GLU A 104 9.89 7.06 -16.91
C GLU A 104 9.43 7.77 -15.64
N TYR A 105 8.11 7.97 -15.49
CA TYR A 105 7.54 8.75 -14.38
C TYR A 105 7.07 7.90 -13.20
N GLY A 106 6.68 6.65 -13.43
CA GLY A 106 6.00 5.80 -12.44
C GLY A 106 6.85 4.68 -11.85
N PHE A 107 7.92 4.25 -12.53
CA PHE A 107 8.73 3.11 -12.10
C PHE A 107 10.12 3.53 -11.60
N TRP A 108 10.93 4.16 -12.46
CA TRP A 108 12.31 4.51 -12.12
C TRP A 108 12.47 5.41 -10.89
N PRO A 109 11.75 6.53 -10.78
CA PRO A 109 11.90 7.42 -9.62
C PRO A 109 11.36 6.81 -8.32
N PHE A 110 10.58 5.73 -8.39
CA PHE A 110 9.97 5.12 -7.20
C PHE A 110 10.93 4.23 -6.42
N TRP A 111 11.98 3.68 -7.04
CA TRP A 111 12.87 2.70 -6.42
C TRP A 111 13.55 3.16 -5.11
N PRO A 112 14.18 4.35 -5.04
CA PRO A 112 14.84 4.78 -3.80
C PRO A 112 13.83 4.89 -2.65
N GLY A 113 12.67 5.47 -2.92
CA GLY A 113 11.60 5.60 -1.93
C GLY A 113 10.98 4.25 -1.55
N ALA A 114 10.85 3.33 -2.51
CA ALA A 114 10.30 1.99 -2.29
C ALA A 114 11.20 1.18 -1.36
N ILE A 115 12.51 1.14 -1.61
CA ILE A 115 13.47 0.40 -0.78
C ILE A 115 13.43 0.90 0.67
N VAL A 116 13.48 2.22 0.86
CA VAL A 116 13.40 2.83 2.20
C VAL A 116 12.07 2.47 2.89
N LYS A 117 10.94 2.60 2.18
CA LYS A 117 9.61 2.26 2.73
C LYS A 117 9.47 0.78 3.08
N ILE A 118 10.05 -0.12 2.29
CA ILE A 118 10.02 -1.56 2.53
C ILE A 118 10.80 -1.88 3.81
N ILE A 119 12.02 -1.38 3.95
CA ILE A 119 12.86 -1.61 5.13
C ILE A 119 12.20 -1.03 6.39
N LEU A 120 11.71 0.22 6.32
CA LEU A 120 11.03 0.85 7.45
C LEU A 120 9.72 0.13 7.79
N GLY A 121 8.93 -0.26 6.79
CA GLY A 121 7.70 -1.02 7.01
C GLY A 121 7.98 -2.36 7.68
N ALA A 122 9.02 -3.07 7.23
CA ALA A 122 9.43 -4.33 7.81
C ALA A 122 9.92 -4.16 9.25
N ALA A 123 10.72 -3.13 9.52
CA ALA A 123 11.17 -2.82 10.88
C ALA A 123 9.99 -2.51 11.81
N ILE A 124 9.03 -1.67 11.37
CA ILE A 124 7.83 -1.37 12.16
C ILE A 124 7.07 -2.65 12.46
N VAL A 125 6.74 -3.45 11.45
CA VAL A 125 5.99 -4.69 11.64
C VAL A 125 6.72 -5.66 12.58
N TYR A 126 8.04 -5.79 12.45
CA TYR A 126 8.84 -6.69 13.25
C TYR A 126 8.93 -6.27 14.73
N PHE A 127 9.01 -4.96 15.01
CA PHE A 127 9.18 -4.44 16.37
C PHE A 127 7.86 -4.12 17.09
N VAL A 128 6.72 -4.04 16.40
CA VAL A 128 5.45 -3.84 17.10
C VAL A 128 5.06 -5.16 17.78
N PRO A 129 4.70 -5.14 19.08
CA PRO A 129 4.33 -6.36 19.80
C PRO A 129 3.10 -7.03 19.20
N LYS A 130 3.20 -8.33 18.92
CA LYS A 130 2.16 -9.12 18.27
C LYS A 130 0.87 -9.19 19.06
N GLU A 131 0.92 -9.08 20.40
CA GLU A 131 -0.29 -9.06 21.24
C GLU A 131 -1.21 -7.87 20.90
N ARG A 132 -0.64 -6.81 20.31
CA ARG A 132 -1.35 -5.57 20.00
C ARG A 132 -2.28 -5.68 18.78
N TYR A 133 -2.07 -6.68 17.92
CA TYR A 133 -2.87 -6.86 16.70
C TYR A 133 -3.33 -8.29 16.42
N LEU A 134 -2.72 -9.31 17.03
CA LEU A 134 -3.23 -10.68 17.02
C LEU A 134 -4.36 -10.92 18.03
N GLY A 135 -4.96 -9.85 18.56
CA GLY A 135 -5.88 -9.82 19.69
C GLY A 135 -6.63 -11.14 19.90
N HIS A 136 -6.17 -11.89 20.90
CA HIS A 136 -6.72 -13.16 21.39
C HIS A 136 -7.34 -14.03 20.29
N SER A 137 -6.48 -14.72 19.54
CA SER A 137 -6.84 -16.03 18.99
C SER A 137 -6.96 -17.01 20.17
N GLY A 138 -8.06 -16.89 20.93
CA GLY A 138 -8.48 -17.83 21.96
C GLY A 138 -9.50 -18.79 21.39
#